data_AF-A0A416P1W6-F1
#
_entry.id   AF-A0A416P1W6-F1
#
_cell.length_a   1.000
_cell.length_b   1.000
_cell.length_c   1.000
_cell.angle_alpha   90.00
_cell.angle_beta   90.00
_cell.angle_gamma   90.00
#
_symmetry.space_group_name_H-M   'P 1'
#
loop_
_entity.id
_entity.type
_entity.pdbx_description
1 polymer ?
#
loop_
_entity_poly.entity_id
_entity_poly.type
_entity_poly.pdbx_seq_one_letter_code
_entity_poly.pdbx_strand_id
1 'polypeptide(L)'
;MKGIKNMENNVELNNIKLDNTGVNTPGTVGVDANTQQTQGDKSAWDIYTKKTHVIGRTVSIITLVMLVGAPFLIGKLLGAYPDLGAVGKGFLSVGIVWLVSSIAEFLIYTPMLGAGGGYLAFITGNLINMKIPCAVNARDMVGAKTGTPENEIISTISIATSSLVTILVLALGVLLMVPLQPVLQSEVLQPAFENVVPALFGAMAYKYYRKNMKIAALPLILMSLLFILVPSLIGSTSFMIVPSGAIAIGVAYLLFRKKNTQKTTEE
;
A
#
# COMPACT_ATOMS: atom_id res chain seq x y z
N MET A 1 17.65 -41.30 28.56
CA MET A 1 16.56 -42.31 28.64
C MET A 1 15.20 -41.62 28.90
N LYS A 2 14.74 -40.74 28.01
CA LYS A 2 13.47 -40.00 28.16
C LYS A 2 12.86 -39.63 26.81
N GLY A 3 12.87 -40.58 25.87
CA GLY A 3 12.43 -40.39 24.48
C GLY A 3 11.71 -41.58 23.86
N ILE A 4 11.28 -42.57 24.65
CA ILE A 4 10.62 -43.80 24.17
C ILE A 4 9.44 -44.15 25.09
N LYS A 5 8.63 -43.16 25.49
CA LYS A 5 7.42 -43.42 26.31
C LYS A 5 6.17 -42.66 25.87
N ASN A 6 6.28 -41.79 24.86
CA ASN A 6 5.14 -41.04 24.31
C ASN A 6 4.69 -41.55 22.94
N MET A 7 5.32 -42.60 22.38
CA MET A 7 4.96 -43.16 21.08
C MET A 7 4.11 -44.44 21.16
N GLU A 8 4.02 -45.06 22.35
CA GLU A 8 3.22 -46.28 22.57
C GLU A 8 1.76 -46.01 22.96
N ASN A 9 1.44 -44.85 23.56
CA ASN A 9 0.06 -44.54 23.98
C ASN A 9 -0.87 -44.08 22.84
N ASN A 10 -0.36 -43.94 21.61
CA ASN A 10 -1.14 -43.44 20.47
C ASN A 10 -1.49 -44.52 19.43
N VAL A 11 -1.13 -45.79 19.69
CA VAL A 11 -1.35 -46.91 18.75
C VAL A 11 -2.48 -47.86 19.21
N GLU A 12 -2.81 -47.91 20.50
CA GLU A 12 -3.85 -48.83 21.00
C GLU A 12 -5.30 -48.32 20.99
N LEU A 13 -5.54 -47.04 20.64
CA LEU A 13 -6.91 -46.49 20.57
C LEU A 13 -7.58 -46.61 19.19
N ASN A 14 -6.93 -47.23 18.19
CA ASN A 14 -7.44 -47.33 16.82
C ASN A 14 -8.04 -48.70 16.43
N ASN A 15 -8.25 -49.64 17.37
CA ASN A 15 -8.66 -51.01 17.01
C ASN A 15 -9.79 -51.62 17.85
N ILE A 16 -10.83 -50.85 18.18
CA ILE A 16 -12.08 -51.45 18.66
C ILE A 16 -13.16 -51.25 17.59
N LYS A 17 -13.28 -52.27 16.74
CA LYS A 17 -14.46 -52.53 15.91
C LYS A 17 -15.68 -52.63 16.81
N LEU A 18 -16.61 -51.68 16.68
CA LEU A 18 -17.98 -51.87 17.15
C LEU A 18 -18.81 -52.41 16.00
N ASP A 19 -19.24 -53.64 16.23
CA ASP A 19 -20.19 -54.46 15.49
C ASP A 19 -21.44 -53.65 15.07
N ASN A 20 -21.77 -53.70 13.79
CA ASN A 20 -22.94 -53.04 13.21
C ASN A 20 -24.04 -54.10 13.04
N THR A 21 -24.79 -54.32 14.11
CA THR A 21 -26.03 -55.10 14.10
C THR A 21 -27.11 -54.36 14.88
N GLY A 22 -28.03 -53.68 14.18
CA GLY A 22 -29.25 -53.16 14.81
C GLY A 22 -29.93 -51.98 14.12
N VAL A 23 -30.92 -52.28 13.28
CA VAL A 23 -32.19 -51.55 13.10
C VAL A 23 -32.14 -50.07 12.67
N ASN A 24 -32.46 -49.85 11.40
CA ASN A 24 -32.89 -48.56 10.84
C ASN A 24 -34.07 -47.98 11.65
N THR A 25 -33.87 -46.79 12.23
CA THR A 25 -34.97 -45.94 12.72
C THR A 25 -34.83 -44.56 12.05
N PRO A 26 -35.83 -44.06 11.29
CA PRO A 26 -35.74 -42.77 10.63
C PRO A 26 -36.15 -41.65 11.61
N GLY A 27 -35.22 -40.76 11.95
CA GLY A 27 -35.53 -39.56 12.71
C GLY A 27 -34.36 -39.04 13.52
N THR A 28 -34.10 -37.74 13.40
CA THR A 28 -33.08 -36.96 14.13
C THR A 28 -31.62 -37.26 13.76
N VAL A 29 -31.22 -36.74 12.59
CA VAL A 29 -29.81 -36.40 12.34
C VAL A 29 -29.49 -35.24 13.28
N GLY A 30 -28.77 -35.51 14.36
CA GLY A 30 -28.11 -34.47 15.14
C GLY A 30 -27.19 -33.73 14.19
N VAL A 31 -27.55 -32.50 13.82
CA VAL A 31 -26.67 -31.66 13.01
C VAL A 31 -25.55 -31.22 13.94
N ASP A 32 -24.37 -31.79 13.75
CA ASP A 32 -23.18 -31.54 14.55
C ASP A 32 -22.95 -30.04 14.71
N ALA A 33 -22.89 -29.55 15.96
CA ALA A 33 -22.71 -28.13 16.29
C ALA A 33 -21.46 -27.53 15.61
N ASN A 34 -20.46 -28.35 15.34
CA ASN A 34 -19.23 -27.96 14.65
C ASN A 34 -19.47 -27.68 13.14
N THR A 35 -20.36 -28.45 12.50
CA THR A 35 -20.76 -28.24 11.10
C THR A 35 -21.64 -27.00 10.95
N GLN A 36 -22.49 -26.70 11.94
CA GLN A 36 -23.29 -25.46 11.97
C GLN A 36 -22.44 -24.21 12.23
N GLN A 37 -21.46 -24.24 13.14
CA GLN A 37 -20.54 -23.12 13.36
C GLN A 37 -19.68 -22.84 12.12
N THR A 38 -19.14 -23.89 11.49
CA THR A 38 -18.31 -23.74 10.29
C THR A 38 -19.11 -23.26 9.06
N GLN A 39 -20.40 -23.64 8.95
CA GLN A 39 -21.31 -23.10 7.92
C GLN A 39 -21.77 -21.68 8.23
N GLY A 40 -22.02 -21.35 9.49
CA GLY A 40 -22.37 -20.00 9.95
C GLY A 40 -21.26 -18.99 9.71
N ASP A 41 -20.01 -19.35 9.99
CA ASP A 41 -18.84 -18.50 9.75
C ASP A 41 -18.57 -18.29 8.25
N LYS A 42 -18.73 -19.34 7.42
CA LYS A 42 -18.64 -19.20 5.95
C LYS A 42 -19.76 -18.31 5.39
N SER A 43 -20.98 -18.48 5.89
CA SER A 43 -22.13 -17.63 5.50
C SER A 43 -21.92 -16.17 5.89
N ALA A 44 -21.45 -15.90 7.11
CA ALA A 44 -21.14 -14.55 7.57
C ALA A 44 -20.01 -13.90 6.76
N TRP A 45 -18.97 -14.66 6.43
CA TRP A 45 -17.86 -14.20 5.59
C TRP A 45 -18.29 -13.88 4.15
N ASP A 46 -19.15 -14.71 3.55
CA ASP A 46 -19.68 -14.45 2.21
C ASP A 46 -20.55 -13.19 2.17
N ILE A 47 -21.38 -12.99 3.21
CA ILE A 47 -22.17 -11.76 3.37
C ILE A 47 -21.25 -10.54 3.52
N TYR A 48 -20.23 -10.63 4.37
CA TYR A 48 -19.24 -9.58 4.57
C TYR A 48 -18.53 -9.22 3.27
N THR A 49 -18.02 -10.21 2.54
CA THR A 49 -17.30 -10.04 1.27
C THR A 49 -18.20 -9.38 0.23
N LYS A 50 -19.43 -9.89 0.08
CA LYS A 50 -20.41 -9.33 -0.88
C LYS A 50 -20.76 -7.88 -0.55
N LYS A 51 -21.02 -7.57 0.72
CA LYS A 51 -21.29 -6.18 1.16
C LYS A 51 -20.08 -5.27 0.93
N THR A 52 -18.88 -5.74 1.25
CA THR A 52 -17.63 -5.00 1.06
C THR A 52 -17.41 -4.63 -0.39
N HIS A 53 -17.67 -5.55 -1.34
CA HIS A 53 -17.58 -5.24 -2.76
C HIS A 53 -18.65 -4.24 -3.23
N VAL A 54 -19.90 -4.38 -2.77
CA VAL A 54 -20.97 -3.45 -3.16
C VAL A 54 -20.67 -2.04 -2.65
N ILE A 55 -20.38 -1.92 -1.35
CA ILE A 55 -20.06 -0.63 -0.73
C ILE A 55 -18.79 -0.05 -1.34
N GLY A 56 -17.73 -0.85 -1.44
CA GLY A 56 -16.44 -0.44 -2.00
C GLY A 56 -16.57 0.10 -3.42
N ARG A 57 -17.29 -0.59 -4.31
CA ARG A 57 -17.51 -0.12 -5.69
C ARG A 57 -18.35 1.15 -5.75
N THR A 58 -19.47 1.19 -5.03
CA THR A 58 -20.35 2.36 -5.02
C THR A 58 -19.61 3.60 -4.51
N VAL A 59 -18.91 3.49 -3.37
CA VAL A 59 -18.16 4.62 -2.80
C VAL A 59 -16.98 5.02 -3.68
N SER A 60 -16.28 4.05 -4.31
CA SER A 60 -15.19 4.35 -5.24
C SER A 60 -15.69 5.17 -6.45
N ILE A 61 -16.83 4.79 -7.03
CA ILE A 61 -17.42 5.52 -8.16
C ILE A 61 -17.84 6.94 -7.73
N ILE A 62 -18.51 7.08 -6.59
CA ILE A 62 -18.92 8.39 -6.06
C ILE A 62 -17.68 9.27 -5.82
N THR A 63 -16.64 8.71 -5.20
CA THR A 63 -15.40 9.43 -4.92
C THR A 63 -14.71 9.85 -6.21
N LEU A 64 -14.64 8.99 -7.21
CA LEU A 64 -14.07 9.31 -8.52
C LEU A 64 -14.80 10.49 -9.17
N VAL A 65 -16.14 10.47 -9.16
CA VAL A 65 -16.97 11.56 -9.70
C VAL A 65 -16.73 12.86 -8.92
N MET A 66 -16.66 12.81 -7.59
CA MET A 66 -16.36 14.00 -6.77
C MET A 66 -14.94 14.52 -7.01
N LEU A 67 -13.95 13.64 -7.08
CA LEU A 67 -12.55 13.98 -7.28
C LEU A 67 -12.32 14.67 -8.63
N VAL A 68 -12.89 14.10 -9.70
CA VAL A 68 -12.80 14.69 -11.04
C VAL A 68 -13.66 15.94 -11.12
N GLY A 69 -14.86 15.93 -10.53
CA GLY A 69 -15.82 17.05 -10.59
C GLY A 69 -15.40 18.28 -9.80
N ALA A 70 -14.69 18.13 -8.67
CA ALA A 70 -14.26 19.23 -7.81
C ALA A 70 -13.48 20.34 -8.53
N PRO A 71 -12.40 20.07 -9.30
CA PRO A 71 -11.68 21.12 -10.02
C PRO A 71 -12.52 21.80 -11.11
N PHE A 72 -13.43 21.09 -11.80
CA PHE A 72 -14.33 21.70 -12.78
C PHE A 72 -15.41 22.58 -12.11
N LEU A 73 -15.93 22.16 -10.95
CA LEU A 73 -16.85 22.95 -10.14
C LEU A 73 -16.18 24.24 -9.65
N ILE A 74 -14.98 24.13 -9.10
CA ILE A 74 -14.18 25.27 -8.63
C ILE A 74 -13.85 26.22 -9.80
N GLY A 75 -13.41 25.69 -10.94
CA GLY A 75 -13.12 26.47 -12.14
C GLY A 75 -14.35 27.19 -12.70
N LYS A 76 -15.54 26.56 -12.65
CA LYS A 76 -16.80 27.20 -13.03
C LYS A 76 -17.18 28.33 -12.07
N LEU A 77 -17.00 28.13 -10.77
CA LEU A 77 -17.36 29.10 -9.73
C LEU A 77 -16.44 30.34 -9.75
N LEU A 78 -15.17 30.14 -10.07
CA LEU A 78 -14.15 31.19 -10.17
C LEU A 78 -14.07 31.85 -11.56
N GLY A 79 -14.87 31.40 -12.54
CA GLY A 79 -14.83 31.90 -13.92
C GLY A 79 -13.57 31.51 -14.71
N ALA A 80 -12.64 30.77 -14.11
CA ALA A 80 -11.43 30.24 -14.74
C ALA A 80 -11.71 28.82 -15.25
N TYR A 81 -12.57 28.71 -16.27
CA TYR A 81 -12.88 27.40 -16.85
C TYR A 81 -11.63 26.87 -17.57
N PRO A 82 -11.11 25.69 -17.17
CA PRO A 82 -9.92 25.15 -17.82
C PRO A 82 -10.26 24.80 -19.27
N ASP A 83 -9.34 25.09 -20.19
CA ASP A 83 -9.48 24.66 -21.59
C ASP A 83 -9.62 23.14 -21.64
N LEU A 84 -10.82 22.67 -22.00
CA LEU A 84 -11.15 21.24 -22.07
C LEU A 84 -10.22 20.50 -23.04
N GLY A 85 -9.74 21.17 -24.09
CA GLY A 85 -8.77 20.62 -25.03
C GLY A 85 -7.41 20.37 -24.40
N ALA A 86 -6.89 21.33 -23.63
CA ALA A 86 -5.66 21.18 -22.85
C ALA A 86 -5.80 20.12 -21.74
N VAL A 87 -6.93 20.09 -21.03
CA VAL A 87 -7.20 19.08 -19.99
C VAL A 87 -7.22 17.67 -20.57
N GLY A 88 -7.90 17.47 -21.70
CA GLY A 88 -7.95 16.18 -22.38
C GLY A 88 -6.57 15.71 -22.87
N LYS A 89 -5.77 16.62 -23.44
CA LYS A 89 -4.38 16.32 -23.85
C LYS A 89 -3.50 15.98 -22.66
N GLY A 90 -3.55 16.76 -21.58
CA GLY A 90 -2.80 16.49 -20.35
C GLY A 90 -3.20 15.15 -19.71
N PHE A 91 -4.50 14.87 -19.64
CA PHE A 91 -5.00 13.60 -19.13
C PHE A 91 -4.55 12.42 -19.97
N LEU A 92 -4.55 12.53 -21.30
CA LEU A 92 -4.08 11.46 -22.18
C LEU A 92 -2.57 11.23 -22.05
N SER A 93 -1.79 12.32 -22.05
CA SER A 93 -0.32 12.24 -21.94
C SER A 93 0.14 11.62 -20.63
N VAL A 94 -0.46 12.03 -19.51
CA VAL A 94 -0.11 11.49 -18.18
C VAL A 94 -0.79 10.14 -17.95
N GLY A 95 -2.04 10.01 -18.38
CA GLY A 95 -2.89 8.85 -18.16
C GLY A 95 -2.32 7.57 -18.76
N ILE A 96 -1.73 7.60 -19.95
CA ILE A 96 -1.14 6.40 -20.57
C ILE A 96 0.01 5.83 -19.71
N VAL A 97 0.90 6.71 -19.22
CA VAL A 97 2.04 6.30 -18.40
C VAL A 97 1.57 5.78 -17.04
N TRP A 98 0.63 6.48 -16.41
CA TRP A 98 0.13 6.13 -15.08
C TRP A 98 -0.85 4.96 -15.08
N LEU A 99 -1.52 4.67 -16.19
CA LEU A 99 -2.48 3.57 -16.31
C LEU A 99 -1.79 2.22 -16.09
N VAL A 100 -0.63 2.01 -16.74
CA VAL A 100 0.15 0.77 -16.58
C VAL A 100 0.59 0.60 -15.13
N SER A 101 1.11 1.67 -14.52
CA SER A 101 1.49 1.67 -13.10
C SER A 101 0.31 1.37 -12.19
N SER A 102 -0.86 1.96 -12.45
CA SER A 102 -2.06 1.77 -11.64
C SER A 102 -2.58 0.33 -11.69
N ILE A 103 -2.54 -0.32 -12.87
CA ILE A 103 -2.92 -1.72 -13.01
C ILE A 103 -1.95 -2.62 -12.24
N ALA A 104 -0.64 -2.40 -12.41
CA ALA A 104 0.38 -3.16 -11.69
C ALA A 104 0.21 -3.00 -10.17
N GLU A 105 0.00 -1.77 -9.71
CA GLU A 105 -0.23 -1.43 -8.32
C GLU A 105 -1.46 -2.16 -7.74
N PHE A 106 -2.56 -2.15 -8.48
CA PHE A 106 -3.78 -2.85 -8.10
C PHE A 106 -3.56 -4.36 -7.96
N LEU A 107 -2.88 -4.98 -8.93
CA LEU A 107 -2.63 -6.42 -8.93
C LEU A 107 -1.67 -6.85 -7.79
N ILE A 108 -0.70 -6.02 -7.44
CA ILE A 108 0.26 -6.33 -6.36
C ILE A 108 -0.40 -6.18 -4.98
N TYR A 109 -1.19 -5.13 -4.75
CA TYR A 109 -1.66 -4.80 -3.41
C TYR A 109 -3.03 -5.39 -3.05
N THR A 110 -3.87 -5.72 -4.02
CA THR A 110 -5.14 -6.41 -3.75
C THR A 110 -4.98 -7.73 -2.99
N PRO A 111 -4.11 -8.69 -3.41
CA PRO A 111 -3.92 -9.94 -2.66
C PRO A 111 -3.24 -9.71 -1.30
N MET A 112 -2.51 -8.61 -1.15
CA MET A 112 -1.81 -8.26 0.08
C MET A 112 -2.76 -7.72 1.16
N LEU A 113 -3.73 -6.89 0.77
CA LEU A 113 -4.61 -6.14 1.68
C LEU A 113 -6.02 -6.74 1.82
N GLY A 114 -6.46 -7.56 0.88
CA GLY A 114 -7.85 -8.02 0.79
C GLY A 114 -8.76 -6.98 0.13
N ALA A 115 -10.03 -7.33 -0.08
CA ALA A 115 -10.97 -6.47 -0.80
C ALA A 115 -11.31 -5.20 0.01
N GLY A 116 -11.61 -5.34 1.31
CA GLY A 116 -11.93 -4.21 2.18
C GLY A 116 -10.79 -3.19 2.29
N GLY A 117 -9.59 -3.67 2.61
CA GLY A 117 -8.38 -2.85 2.69
C GLY A 117 -8.02 -2.21 1.35
N GLY A 118 -8.16 -2.95 0.24
CA GLY A 118 -7.90 -2.48 -1.11
C GLY A 118 -8.77 -1.27 -1.49
N TYR A 119 -10.10 -1.41 -1.45
CA TYR A 119 -10.99 -0.29 -1.82
C TYR A 119 -10.70 0.95 -0.99
N LEU A 120 -10.54 0.80 0.33
CA LEU A 120 -10.31 1.93 1.21
C LEU A 120 -8.93 2.59 0.98
N ALA A 121 -7.90 1.79 0.72
CA ALA A 121 -6.57 2.30 0.39
C ALA A 121 -6.56 3.09 -0.94
N PHE A 122 -7.27 2.60 -1.97
CA PHE A 122 -7.36 3.30 -3.25
C PHE A 122 -8.18 4.59 -3.17
N ILE A 123 -9.26 4.61 -2.38
CA ILE A 123 -10.06 5.82 -2.15
C ILE A 123 -9.26 6.88 -1.38
N THR A 124 -8.54 6.47 -0.35
CA THR A 124 -7.86 7.41 0.57
C THR A 124 -6.46 7.81 0.11
N GLY A 125 -5.89 7.08 -0.85
CA GLY A 125 -4.61 7.39 -1.47
C GLY A 125 -3.40 7.15 -0.56
N ASN A 126 -2.22 7.55 -1.08
CA ASN A 126 -0.93 7.42 -0.42
C ASN A 126 -0.61 5.99 0.08
N LEU A 127 -0.85 5.00 -0.79
CA LEU A 127 -0.77 3.59 -0.46
C LEU A 127 0.63 3.20 0.03
N ILE A 128 1.64 3.51 -0.76
CA ILE A 128 3.04 3.10 -0.54
C ILE A 128 3.62 3.68 0.75
N ASN A 129 3.36 4.96 1.05
CA ASN A 129 4.05 5.61 2.16
C ASN A 129 3.36 5.42 3.51
N MET A 130 2.02 5.29 3.54
CA MET A 130 1.25 5.21 4.79
C MET A 130 0.40 3.96 4.90
N LYS A 131 -0.41 3.62 3.90
CA LYS A 131 -1.46 2.59 4.09
C LYS A 131 -0.89 1.17 4.13
N ILE A 132 0.00 0.85 3.20
CA ILE A 132 0.67 -0.45 3.12
C ILE A 132 1.53 -0.71 4.36
N PRO A 133 2.46 0.16 4.78
CA PRO A 133 3.26 -0.10 5.98
C PRO A 133 2.41 -0.19 7.25
N CYS A 134 1.32 0.59 7.37
CA CYS A 134 0.39 0.45 8.49
C CYS A 134 -0.32 -0.92 8.47
N ALA A 135 -0.81 -1.37 7.31
CA ALA A 135 -1.48 -2.66 7.19
C ALA A 135 -0.53 -3.83 7.47
N VAL A 136 0.69 -3.80 6.92
CA VAL A 136 1.71 -4.82 7.15
C VAL A 136 2.13 -4.89 8.60
N ASN A 137 2.42 -3.73 9.23
CA ASN A 137 2.82 -3.71 10.63
C ASN A 137 1.70 -4.21 11.55
N ALA A 138 0.45 -3.84 11.29
CA ALA A 138 -0.70 -4.33 12.06
C ALA A 138 -0.88 -5.84 11.90
N ARG A 139 -0.76 -6.34 10.66
CA ARG A 139 -0.82 -7.78 10.36
C ARG A 139 0.30 -8.55 11.04
N ASP A 140 1.53 -8.08 10.94
CA ASP A 140 2.70 -8.74 11.51
C ASP A 140 2.65 -8.73 13.05
N MET A 141 2.03 -7.71 13.67
CA MET A 141 1.82 -7.63 15.12
C MET A 141 0.81 -8.67 15.64
N VAL A 142 -0.22 -9.01 14.86
CA VAL A 142 -1.22 -10.04 15.23
C VAL A 142 -0.88 -11.43 14.70
N GLY A 143 0.18 -11.56 13.88
CA GLY A 143 0.62 -12.84 13.31
C GLY A 143 -0.29 -13.40 12.20
N ALA A 144 -1.15 -12.56 11.61
CA ALA A 144 -2.08 -12.98 10.57
C ALA A 144 -1.36 -13.26 9.24
N LYS A 145 -1.79 -14.29 8.51
CA LYS A 145 -1.21 -14.65 7.20
C LYS A 145 -1.94 -13.95 6.06
N THR A 146 -1.20 -13.49 5.04
CA THR A 146 -1.78 -12.92 3.81
C THR A 146 -2.79 -13.88 3.18
N GLY A 147 -3.91 -13.33 2.68
CA GLY A 147 -4.97 -14.11 2.04
C GLY A 147 -5.91 -14.85 3.01
N THR A 148 -5.78 -14.64 4.32
CA THR A 148 -6.74 -15.11 5.32
C THR A 148 -7.84 -14.07 5.59
N PRO A 149 -9.04 -14.49 6.01
CA PRO A 149 -10.10 -13.56 6.45
C PRO A 149 -9.64 -12.59 7.55
N GLU A 150 -8.84 -13.09 8.49
CA GLU A 150 -8.25 -12.29 9.56
C GLU A 150 -7.35 -11.17 9.03
N ASN A 151 -6.49 -11.46 8.05
CA ASN A 151 -5.65 -10.45 7.42
C ASN A 151 -6.47 -9.34 6.74
N GLU A 152 -7.57 -9.69 6.07
CA GLU A 152 -8.42 -8.72 5.40
C GLU A 152 -9.12 -7.79 6.41
N ILE A 153 -9.63 -8.34 7.52
CA ILE A 153 -10.25 -7.54 8.58
C ILE A 153 -9.22 -6.60 9.22
N ILE A 154 -8.05 -7.12 9.61
CA ILE A 154 -6.99 -6.33 10.26
C ILE A 154 -6.43 -5.26 9.31
N SER A 155 -6.21 -5.60 8.04
CA SER A 155 -5.77 -4.64 7.03
C SER A 155 -6.81 -3.54 6.83
N THR A 156 -8.09 -3.89 6.75
CA THR A 156 -9.18 -2.91 6.60
C THR A 156 -9.24 -1.95 7.78
N ILE A 157 -9.18 -2.45 9.01
CA ILE A 157 -9.20 -1.61 10.22
C ILE A 157 -7.97 -0.71 10.28
N SER A 158 -6.78 -1.26 10.05
CA SER A 158 -5.53 -0.49 10.05
C SER A 158 -5.54 0.66 9.04
N ILE A 159 -6.02 0.40 7.82
CA ILE A 159 -6.14 1.40 6.77
C ILE A 159 -7.19 2.45 7.15
N ALA A 160 -8.34 2.04 7.70
CA ALA A 160 -9.37 2.96 8.16
C ALA A 160 -8.85 3.91 9.24
N THR A 161 -8.19 3.37 10.27
CA THR A 161 -7.58 4.17 11.34
C THR A 161 -6.52 5.12 10.80
N SER A 162 -5.61 4.63 9.94
CA SER A 162 -4.59 5.46 9.29
C SER A 162 -5.22 6.62 8.51
N SER A 163 -6.31 6.36 7.79
CA SER A 163 -7.00 7.37 6.99
C SER A 163 -7.75 8.39 7.84
N LEU A 164 -8.40 7.98 8.92
CA LEU A 164 -9.03 8.91 9.86
C LEU A 164 -7.99 9.83 10.51
N VAL A 165 -6.86 9.27 10.97
CA VAL A 165 -5.77 10.08 11.55
C VAL A 165 -5.22 11.06 10.51
N THR A 166 -5.05 10.62 9.27
CA THR A 166 -4.58 11.49 8.17
C THR A 166 -5.56 12.64 7.95
N ILE A 167 -6.86 12.37 7.89
CA ILE A 167 -7.90 13.38 7.71
C ILE A 167 -7.88 14.39 8.87
N LEU A 168 -7.79 13.91 10.12
CA LEU A 168 -7.71 14.79 11.29
C LEU A 168 -6.48 15.69 11.25
N VAL A 169 -5.30 15.13 10.95
CA VAL A 169 -4.05 15.89 10.86
C VAL A 169 -4.12 16.92 9.74
N LEU A 170 -4.64 16.55 8.57
CA LEU A 170 -4.82 17.48 7.45
C LEU A 170 -5.83 18.57 7.78
N ALA A 171 -6.97 18.23 8.38
CA ALA A 171 -7.98 19.20 8.78
C ALA A 171 -7.43 20.21 9.79
N LEU A 172 -6.70 19.74 10.80
CA LEU A 172 -6.02 20.61 11.77
C LEU A 172 -4.93 21.45 11.10
N GLY A 173 -4.12 20.86 10.22
CA GLY A 173 -3.09 21.58 9.48
C GLY A 173 -3.64 22.72 8.63
N VAL A 174 -4.73 22.46 7.90
CA VAL A 174 -5.43 23.48 7.09
C VAL A 174 -6.06 24.54 7.99
N LEU A 175 -6.72 24.15 9.09
CA LEU A 175 -7.33 25.09 10.03
C LEU A 175 -6.29 26.03 10.66
N LEU A 176 -5.14 25.49 11.08
CA LEU A 176 -4.02 26.26 11.63
C LEU A 176 -3.32 27.14 10.58
N MET A 177 -3.43 26.78 9.30
CA MET A 177 -2.86 27.56 8.20
C MET A 177 -3.67 28.83 7.89
N VAL A 178 -4.99 28.83 8.11
CA VAL A 178 -5.86 30.02 7.90
C VAL A 178 -5.37 31.27 8.64
N PRO A 179 -5.11 31.26 9.97
CA PRO A 179 -4.60 32.44 10.67
C PRO A 179 -3.14 32.76 10.35
N LEU A 180 -2.39 31.82 9.76
CA LEU A 180 -0.98 31.99 9.43
C LEU A 180 -0.76 32.61 8.03
N GLN A 181 -1.80 32.64 7.18
CA GLN A 181 -1.77 33.24 5.84
C GLN A 181 -1.07 34.61 5.74
N PRO A 182 -1.33 35.61 6.62
CA PRO A 182 -0.68 36.92 6.50
C PRO A 182 0.84 36.86 6.73
N VAL A 183 1.34 35.88 7.50
CA VAL A 183 2.78 35.68 7.69
C VAL A 183 3.39 34.95 6.49
N LEU A 184 2.69 33.94 5.97
CA LEU A 184 3.15 33.13 4.83
C LEU A 184 3.23 33.93 3.52
N GLN A 185 2.46 35.02 3.38
CA GLN A 185 2.50 35.90 2.20
C GLN A 185 3.59 36.98 2.25
N SER A 186 4.41 37.01 3.30
CA SER A 186 5.54 37.94 3.35
C SER A 186 6.60 37.62 2.27
N GLU A 187 7.12 38.65 1.61
CA GLU A 187 8.17 38.51 0.57
C GLU A 187 9.41 37.77 1.07
N VAL A 188 9.69 37.83 2.38
CA VAL A 188 10.83 37.14 3.00
C VAL A 188 10.67 35.61 2.95
N LEU A 189 9.44 35.09 2.92
CA LEU A 189 9.17 33.66 2.89
C LEU A 189 8.89 33.12 1.49
N GLN A 190 8.71 33.96 0.46
CA GLN A 190 8.50 33.51 -0.92
C GLN A 190 9.58 32.53 -1.42
N PRO A 191 10.89 32.76 -1.20
CA PRO A 191 11.93 31.81 -1.61
C PRO A 191 11.82 30.46 -0.88
N ALA A 192 11.29 30.44 0.35
CA ALA A 192 11.06 29.21 1.08
C ALA A 192 9.93 28.39 0.45
N PHE A 193 8.86 29.04 -0.02
CA PHE A 193 7.74 28.38 -0.72
C PHE A 193 8.12 27.82 -2.08
N GLU A 194 8.94 28.53 -2.85
CA GLU A 194 9.44 28.05 -4.15
C GLU A 194 10.27 26.76 -4.02
N ASN A 195 10.95 26.59 -2.87
CA ASN A 195 11.77 25.42 -2.59
C ASN A 195 11.03 24.29 -1.84
N VAL A 196 9.72 24.41 -1.59
CA VAL A 196 8.94 23.36 -0.91
C VAL A 196 8.95 22.06 -1.70
N VAL A 197 8.76 22.12 -3.03
CA VAL A 197 8.72 20.92 -3.87
C VAL A 197 10.06 20.17 -3.85
N PRO A 198 11.22 20.81 -4.12
CA PRO A 198 12.53 20.19 -3.92
C PRO A 198 12.77 19.66 -2.51
N ALA A 199 12.37 20.40 -1.47
CA ALA A 199 12.56 19.99 -0.08
C ALA A 199 11.75 18.73 0.27
N LEU A 200 10.49 18.64 -0.19
CA LEU A 200 9.63 17.47 -0.01
C LEU A 200 10.23 16.22 -0.68
N PHE A 201 10.65 16.33 -1.94
CA PHE A 201 11.29 15.21 -2.64
C PHE A 201 12.65 14.85 -2.05
N GLY A 202 13.43 15.83 -1.58
CA GLY A 202 14.70 15.59 -0.88
C GLY A 202 14.52 14.83 0.44
N ALA A 203 13.51 15.20 1.24
CA ALA A 203 13.17 14.49 2.47
C ALA A 203 12.71 13.05 2.21
N MET A 204 11.90 12.84 1.16
CA MET A 204 11.53 11.48 0.73
C MET A 204 12.77 10.69 0.29
N ALA A 205 13.65 11.28 -0.51
CA ALA A 205 14.89 10.64 -0.96
C ALA A 205 15.76 10.18 0.22
N TYR A 206 15.91 11.04 1.24
CA TYR A 206 16.61 10.67 2.48
C TYR A 206 16.00 9.45 3.19
N LYS A 207 14.66 9.38 3.27
CA LYS A 207 13.95 8.22 3.85
C LYS A 207 14.31 6.92 3.12
N TYR A 208 14.50 6.96 1.80
CA TYR A 208 14.90 5.79 1.02
C TYR A 208 16.40 5.49 1.13
N TYR A 209 17.27 6.50 1.17
CA TYR A 209 18.73 6.34 1.18
C TYR A 209 19.30 5.91 2.53
N ARG A 210 18.65 6.27 3.66
CA ARG A 210 19.15 5.98 5.01
C ARG A 210 19.45 4.49 5.26
N LYS A 211 18.76 3.58 4.57
CA LYS A 211 18.95 2.14 4.74
C LYS A 211 20.19 1.61 3.99
N ASN A 212 20.61 2.27 2.89
CA ASN A 212 21.71 1.85 2.02
C ASN A 212 22.51 3.07 1.48
N MET A 213 23.08 3.87 2.38
CA MET A 213 23.74 5.14 2.03
C MET A 213 24.88 4.97 1.02
N LYS A 214 25.62 3.86 1.09
CA LYS A 214 26.75 3.57 0.18
C LYS A 214 26.31 3.33 -1.27
N ILE A 215 25.11 2.79 -1.47
CA ILE A 215 24.55 2.52 -2.80
C ILE A 215 23.91 3.78 -3.37
N ALA A 216 23.29 4.59 -2.50
CA ALA A 216 22.62 5.84 -2.89
C ALA A 216 23.57 7.03 -3.13
N ALA A 217 24.71 7.08 -2.44
CA ALA A 217 25.62 8.21 -2.52
C ALA A 217 26.24 8.40 -3.92
N LEU A 218 26.61 7.31 -4.60
CA LEU A 218 27.29 7.40 -5.90
C LEU A 218 26.37 7.96 -7.02
N PRO A 219 25.14 7.44 -7.24
CA PRO A 219 24.21 8.05 -8.19
C PRO A 219 23.86 9.49 -7.83
N LEU A 220 23.73 9.80 -6.53
CA LEU A 220 23.37 11.13 -6.06
C LEU A 220 24.47 12.16 -6.36
N ILE A 221 25.72 11.86 -5.99
CA ILE A 221 26.87 12.74 -6.27
C ILE A 221 27.05 12.93 -7.78
N LEU A 222 26.98 11.84 -8.55
CA LEU A 222 27.20 11.87 -9.98
C LEU A 222 26.11 12.66 -10.71
N MET A 223 24.84 12.48 -10.34
CA MET A 223 23.74 13.25 -10.92
C MET A 223 23.77 14.71 -10.48
N SER A 224 24.05 15.01 -9.20
CA SER A 224 24.21 16.39 -8.73
C SER A 224 25.33 17.12 -9.45
N LEU A 225 26.49 16.48 -9.65
CA LEU A 225 27.59 17.03 -10.46
C LEU A 225 27.17 17.26 -11.91
N LEU A 226 26.47 16.30 -12.53
CA LEU A 226 26.03 16.40 -13.91
C LEU A 226 25.05 17.56 -14.12
N PHE A 227 24.12 17.79 -13.20
CA PHE A 227 23.17 18.91 -13.27
C PHE A 227 23.84 20.27 -13.04
N ILE A 228 24.90 20.33 -12.22
CA ILE A 228 25.72 21.55 -12.06
C ILE A 228 26.52 21.84 -13.34
N LEU A 229 27.08 20.81 -13.95
CA LEU A 229 27.95 20.95 -15.13
C LEU A 229 27.16 21.22 -16.42
N VAL A 230 25.92 20.71 -16.51
CA VAL A 230 25.06 20.85 -17.68
C VAL A 230 23.64 21.24 -17.24
N PRO A 231 23.38 22.53 -16.97
CA PRO A 231 22.08 23.02 -16.53
C PRO A 231 20.95 22.83 -17.56
N SER A 232 21.30 22.68 -18.85
CA SER A 232 20.33 22.43 -19.92
C SER A 232 19.59 21.09 -19.78
N LEU A 233 20.13 20.15 -19.00
CA LEU A 233 19.49 18.86 -18.73
C LEU A 233 18.39 18.93 -17.65
N ILE A 234 18.27 20.04 -16.91
CA ILE A 234 17.25 20.21 -15.85
C ILE A 234 15.83 20.08 -16.44
N GLY A 235 15.60 20.58 -17.65
CA GLY A 235 14.32 20.44 -18.36
C GLY A 235 13.99 19.01 -18.82
N SER A 236 14.96 18.09 -18.78
CA SER A 236 14.82 16.68 -19.23
C SER A 236 14.96 15.67 -18.09
N THR A 237 14.71 16.09 -16.84
CA THR A 237 14.90 15.27 -15.63
C THR A 237 14.23 13.89 -15.74
N SER A 238 13.07 13.77 -16.38
CA SER A 238 12.35 12.49 -16.58
C SER A 238 13.14 11.46 -17.41
N PHE A 239 13.90 11.88 -18.42
CA PHE A 239 14.75 10.98 -19.21
C PHE A 239 15.97 10.49 -18.42
N MET A 240 16.42 11.27 -17.44
CA MET A 240 17.61 10.97 -16.65
C MET A 240 17.36 9.96 -15.51
N ILE A 241 16.10 9.65 -15.21
CA ILE A 241 15.70 8.63 -14.24
C ILE A 241 16.18 7.24 -14.67
N VAL A 242 16.11 6.91 -15.97
CA VAL A 242 16.51 5.59 -16.50
C VAL A 242 18.02 5.33 -16.36
N PRO A 243 18.92 6.22 -16.82
CA PRO A 243 20.36 6.07 -16.58
C PRO A 243 20.72 6.10 -15.10
N SER A 244 20.07 6.95 -14.30
CA SER A 244 20.30 7.00 -12.84
C SER A 244 19.94 5.68 -12.16
N GLY A 245 18.78 5.10 -12.51
CA GLY A 245 18.35 3.79 -12.05
C GLY A 245 19.31 2.67 -12.47
N ALA A 246 19.79 2.69 -13.71
CA ALA A 246 20.75 1.71 -14.21
C ALA A 246 22.09 1.78 -13.45
N ILE A 247 22.60 2.98 -13.15
CA ILE A 247 23.80 3.18 -12.34
C ILE A 247 23.57 2.67 -10.91
N ALA A 248 22.43 2.96 -10.30
CA ALA A 248 22.09 2.48 -8.96
C ALA A 248 22.03 0.94 -8.89
N ILE A 249 21.40 0.30 -9.89
CA ILE A 249 21.33 -1.17 -10.00
C ILE A 249 22.73 -1.76 -10.22
N GLY A 250 23.54 -1.18 -11.10
CA GLY A 250 24.91 -1.62 -11.36
C GLY A 250 25.80 -1.56 -10.12
N VAL A 251 25.72 -0.47 -9.35
CA VAL A 251 26.46 -0.29 -8.09
C VAL A 251 25.99 -1.30 -7.04
N ALA A 252 24.67 -1.51 -6.92
CA ALA A 252 24.12 -2.53 -6.02
C ALA A 252 24.63 -3.93 -6.38
N TYR A 253 24.69 -4.27 -7.67
CA TYR A 253 25.18 -5.56 -8.16
C TYR A 253 26.68 -5.77 -7.86
N LEU A 254 27.52 -4.75 -8.09
CA LEU A 254 28.96 -4.82 -7.79
C LEU A 254 29.24 -4.97 -6.30
N LEU A 255 28.51 -4.23 -5.45
CA LEU A 255 28.63 -4.34 -3.99
C LEU A 255 28.13 -5.69 -3.47
N PHE A 256 27.07 -6.25 -4.06
CA PHE A 256 26.59 -7.60 -3.75
C PHE A 256 27.64 -8.66 -4.12
N ARG A 257 28.23 -8.57 -5.31
CA ARG A 257 29.29 -9.50 -5.76
C ARG A 257 30.52 -9.45 -4.86
N LYS A 258 30.98 -8.25 -4.50
CA LYS A 258 32.14 -8.07 -3.61
C LYS A 258 31.91 -8.66 -2.21
N LYS A 259 30.68 -8.56 -1.68
CA LYS A 259 30.31 -9.12 -0.37
C LYS A 259 30.22 -10.65 -0.38
N ASN A 260 29.80 -11.26 -1.49
CA ASN A 260 29.77 -12.72 -1.64
C ASN A 260 31.18 -13.30 -1.88
N THR A 261 32.05 -12.62 -2.64
CA THR A 261 33.44 -13.07 -2.82
C THR A 261 34.24 -13.08 -1.52
N GLN A 262 33.98 -12.13 -0.60
CA GLN A 262 34.61 -12.14 0.73
C GLN A 262 34.11 -13.30 1.62
N LYS A 263 32.81 -13.62 1.60
CA LYS A 263 32.27 -14.76 2.37
C LYS A 263 32.82 -16.11 1.95
N THR A 264 33.13 -16.32 0.67
CA THR A 264 33.73 -17.57 0.16
C THR A 264 35.23 -17.70 0.48
N THR A 265 35.86 -16.64 0.99
CA THR A 265 37.29 -16.66 1.37
C THR A 265 37.50 -16.85 2.88
N GLU A 266 36.42 -16.82 3.67
CA GLU A 266 36.44 -16.97 5.14
C GLU A 266 35.85 -18.31 5.63
N GLU A 267 35.39 -19.19 4.73
CA GLU A 267 35.12 -20.62 4.98
C GLU A 267 36.30 -21.47 4.49
#